data_AF-A0A2P6TLD4-F1
#
_entry.id   AF-A0A2P6TLD4-F1
#
_cell.length_a   1.000
_cell.length_b   1.000
_cell.length_c   1.000
_cell.angle_alpha   90.00
_cell.angle_beta   90.00
_cell.angle_gamma   90.00
#
_symmetry.space_group_name_H-M   'P 1'
#
loop_
_entity.id
_entity.type
_entity.pdbx_description
1 polymer ?
#
loop_
_entity_poly.entity_id
_entity_poly.type
_entity_poly.pdbx_seq_one_letter_code
_entity_poly.pdbx_strand_id
1 'polypeptide(L)'
;MPITDEQHAQFMKRAIELSRASGVVEKTGGCFGAVIVDASTGEVVEEGRNRVLSENDPTWHGEVEAIRRACKKVGSPHLNGCVIYTSAQPCPMCHCACLWARLEKIYFGATYEDVMEYGKFEDADFMGELTKPAAEQGTPCVPLLRDEAVEVWKEYGQLVAAGEKQHEAYMKRAIALSRESGIAEKTGGCFGAVVVDGQTGEIVGEGRNRVLSENDPTWHGEMEAIRQACKKAGSPHLHGCILYTSAQPCPMCHTASLWAHIDKIYYASTYDDVMEYGKFEDRDFLGELTKPPAERRTPCVPLLREEAVEVWKEYGQLVAAGEVRHY
;
A
#
# COMPACT_ATOMS: atom_id res chain seq x y z
N MET A 1 19.87 1.76 -3.45
CA MET A 1 20.89 2.83 -3.46
C MET A 1 20.31 3.99 -4.26
N PRO A 2 20.60 5.26 -3.95
CA PRO A 2 20.08 6.36 -4.76
C PRO A 2 20.56 6.23 -6.21
N ILE A 3 19.70 6.57 -7.17
CA ILE A 3 20.02 6.60 -8.60
C ILE A 3 21.24 7.50 -8.82
N THR A 4 22.25 7.01 -9.53
CA THR A 4 23.46 7.78 -9.85
C THR A 4 23.22 8.74 -11.02
N ASP A 5 24.07 9.77 -11.16
CA ASP A 5 23.99 10.70 -12.31
C ASP A 5 24.13 9.99 -13.66
N GLU A 6 24.96 8.94 -13.71
CA GLU A 6 25.10 8.12 -14.91
C GLU A 6 23.79 7.38 -15.24
N GLN A 7 23.13 6.81 -14.23
CA GLN A 7 21.82 6.16 -14.40
C GLN A 7 20.75 7.18 -14.81
N HIS A 8 20.70 8.36 -14.19
CA HIS A 8 19.82 9.45 -14.61
C HIS A 8 19.97 9.76 -16.10
N ALA A 9 21.22 9.88 -16.58
CA ALA A 9 21.50 10.11 -17.99
C ALA A 9 21.09 8.94 -18.90
N GLN A 10 21.24 7.68 -18.44
CA GLN A 10 20.79 6.50 -19.17
C GLN A 10 19.26 6.47 -19.32
N PHE A 11 18.51 6.75 -18.26
CA PHE A 11 17.05 6.77 -18.32
C PHE A 11 16.51 7.91 -19.19
N MET A 12 17.14 9.08 -19.13
CA MET A 12 16.79 10.20 -20.03
C MET A 12 17.09 9.87 -21.49
N LYS A 13 18.25 9.27 -21.79
CA LYS A 13 18.56 8.78 -23.15
C LYS A 13 17.53 7.78 -23.64
N ARG A 14 17.08 6.88 -22.76
CA ARG A 14 16.05 5.90 -23.10
C ARG A 14 14.70 6.56 -23.43
N ALA A 15 14.29 7.57 -22.65
CA ALA A 15 13.09 8.36 -22.97
C ALA A 15 13.20 9.05 -24.34
N ILE A 16 14.38 9.60 -24.68
CA ILE A 16 14.67 10.22 -25.98
C ILE A 16 14.63 9.19 -27.13
N GLU A 17 15.15 7.97 -26.91
CA GLU A 17 15.06 6.89 -27.89
C GLU A 17 13.60 6.51 -28.19
N LEU A 18 12.77 6.39 -27.14
CA LEU A 18 11.33 6.12 -27.27
C LEU A 18 10.61 7.25 -28.03
N SER A 19 10.96 8.49 -27.73
CA SER A 19 10.47 9.68 -28.45
C SER A 19 10.84 9.66 -29.94
N ARG A 20 12.08 9.30 -30.28
CA ARG A 20 12.50 9.12 -31.68
C ARG A 20 11.74 7.98 -32.34
N ALA A 21 11.54 6.87 -31.64
CA ALA A 21 10.79 5.74 -32.16
C ALA A 21 9.36 6.16 -32.52
N SER A 22 8.64 6.87 -31.63
CA SER A 22 7.27 7.29 -31.91
C SER A 22 7.16 8.35 -33.01
N GLY A 23 7.97 9.41 -32.95
CA GLY A 23 7.79 10.58 -33.82
C GLY A 23 8.48 10.48 -35.17
N VAL A 24 9.65 9.83 -35.23
CA VAL A 24 10.51 9.84 -36.43
C VAL A 24 10.45 8.51 -37.18
N VAL A 25 10.55 7.39 -36.45
CA VAL A 25 10.69 6.06 -37.04
C VAL A 25 9.34 5.46 -37.36
N GLU A 26 8.51 5.26 -36.34
CA GLU A 26 7.23 4.54 -36.45
C GLU A 26 6.07 5.48 -36.79
N LYS A 27 6.22 6.78 -36.51
CA LYS A 27 5.21 7.83 -36.77
C LYS A 27 3.86 7.51 -36.12
N THR A 28 3.89 6.93 -34.93
CA THR A 28 2.71 6.61 -34.12
C THR A 28 2.10 7.85 -33.46
N GLY A 29 2.85 8.95 -33.42
CA GLY A 29 2.43 10.23 -32.83
C GLY A 29 3.57 11.25 -32.84
N GLY A 30 3.51 12.24 -31.95
CA GLY A 30 4.61 13.20 -31.75
C GLY A 30 5.85 12.56 -31.12
N CYS A 31 6.96 13.33 -31.08
CA CYS A 31 8.24 12.90 -30.49
C CYS A 31 8.20 12.89 -28.95
N PHE A 32 7.46 11.97 -28.34
CA PHE A 32 7.37 11.86 -26.87
C PHE A 32 7.53 10.42 -26.39
N GLY A 33 8.40 10.24 -25.41
CA GLY A 33 8.66 8.96 -24.75
C GLY A 33 8.94 9.16 -23.27
N ALA A 34 8.61 8.15 -22.46
CA ALA A 34 8.76 8.20 -21.02
C ALA A 34 9.17 6.85 -20.41
N VAL A 35 9.89 6.91 -19.29
CA VAL A 35 10.40 5.76 -18.53
C VAL A 35 10.10 5.97 -17.05
N ILE A 36 9.43 5.01 -16.41
CA ILE A 36 9.19 5.01 -14.95
C ILE A 36 10.20 4.09 -14.29
N VAL A 37 10.82 4.56 -13.21
CA VAL A 37 11.89 3.87 -12.48
C VAL A 37 11.57 3.85 -10.99
N ASP A 38 11.78 2.72 -10.34
CA ASP A 38 11.75 2.62 -8.87
C ASP A 38 12.98 3.35 -8.31
N ALA A 39 12.78 4.39 -7.50
CA ALA A 39 13.87 5.25 -7.03
C ALA A 39 14.79 4.56 -6.01
N SER A 40 14.35 3.48 -5.38
CA SER A 40 15.10 2.75 -4.36
C SER A 40 16.03 1.70 -4.96
N THR A 41 15.59 1.05 -6.04
CA THR A 41 16.31 -0.02 -6.73
C THR A 41 17.04 0.46 -7.98
N GLY A 42 16.54 1.52 -8.63
CA GLY A 42 17.00 1.96 -9.94
C GLY A 42 16.50 1.06 -11.08
N GLU A 43 15.49 0.22 -10.84
CA GLU A 43 14.91 -0.65 -11.88
C GLU A 43 13.83 0.07 -12.69
N VAL A 44 13.82 -0.18 -14.01
CA VAL A 44 12.75 0.31 -14.88
C VAL A 44 11.46 -0.46 -14.58
N VAL A 45 10.44 0.26 -14.11
CA VAL A 45 9.11 -0.30 -13.87
C VAL A 45 8.43 -0.54 -15.20
N GLU A 46 8.19 0.51 -15.99
CA GLU A 46 7.60 0.44 -17.33
C GLU A 46 8.00 1.63 -18.20
N GLU A 47 7.79 1.49 -19.50
CA GLU A 47 8.09 2.48 -20.53
C GLU A 47 6.84 2.81 -21.36
N GLY A 48 6.80 4.03 -21.90
CA GLY A 48 5.72 4.48 -22.76
C GLY A 48 6.21 5.41 -23.88
N ARG A 49 5.45 5.45 -24.96
CA ARG A 49 5.69 6.26 -26.15
C ARG A 49 4.38 6.79 -26.71
N ASN A 50 4.45 7.92 -27.41
CA ASN A 50 3.27 8.53 -28.00
C ASN A 50 2.66 7.64 -29.09
N ARG A 51 1.36 7.36 -29.01
CA ARG A 51 0.60 6.61 -30.01
C ARG A 51 -0.69 7.29 -30.47
N VAL A 52 -0.77 8.61 -30.29
CA VAL A 52 -1.98 9.40 -30.59
C VAL A 52 -2.51 9.13 -32.01
N LEU A 53 -1.62 9.06 -33.02
CA LEU A 53 -2.03 8.86 -34.41
C LEU A 53 -2.34 7.40 -34.72
N SER A 54 -1.56 6.44 -34.19
CA SER A 54 -1.76 5.03 -34.52
C SER A 54 -2.96 4.40 -33.80
N GLU A 55 -3.26 4.85 -32.57
CA GLU A 55 -4.40 4.36 -31.79
C GLU A 55 -5.65 5.25 -31.94
N ASN A 56 -5.52 6.40 -32.61
CA ASN A 56 -6.57 7.40 -32.72
C ASN A 56 -7.15 7.81 -31.34
N ASP A 57 -6.26 7.98 -30.36
CA ASP A 57 -6.56 8.35 -28.97
C ASP A 57 -5.75 9.60 -28.59
N PRO A 58 -6.38 10.78 -28.42
CA PRO A 58 -5.69 12.03 -28.10
C PRO A 58 -5.00 12.01 -26.73
N THR A 59 -5.30 11.02 -25.87
CA THR A 59 -4.69 10.88 -24.54
C THR A 59 -3.48 9.95 -24.50
N TRP A 60 -3.15 9.27 -25.61
CA TRP A 60 -2.10 8.24 -25.66
C TRP A 60 -0.68 8.83 -25.75
N HIS A 61 -0.33 9.65 -24.77
CA HIS A 61 0.99 10.23 -24.62
C HIS A 61 1.97 9.24 -23.99
N GLY A 62 3.28 9.46 -24.16
CA GLY A 62 4.29 8.56 -23.63
C GLY A 62 4.22 8.39 -22.11
N GLU A 63 3.99 9.48 -21.38
CA GLU A 63 3.81 9.48 -19.93
C GLU A 63 2.56 8.70 -19.51
N VAL A 64 1.44 8.90 -20.21
CA VAL A 64 0.18 8.23 -19.91
C VAL A 64 0.28 6.73 -20.18
N GLU A 65 0.91 6.32 -21.27
CA GLU A 65 1.16 4.90 -21.57
C GLU A 65 2.05 4.25 -20.50
N ALA A 66 3.14 4.92 -20.10
CA ALA A 66 4.05 4.41 -19.07
C ALA A 66 3.31 4.23 -17.73
N ILE A 67 2.52 5.21 -17.30
CA ILE A 67 1.72 5.14 -16.06
C ILE A 67 0.69 4.00 -16.13
N ARG A 68 -0.09 3.91 -17.22
CA ARG A 68 -1.09 2.84 -17.39
C ARG A 68 -0.46 1.45 -17.26
N ARG A 69 0.68 1.23 -17.91
CA ARG A 69 1.41 -0.04 -17.85
C ARG A 69 1.98 -0.29 -16.45
N ALA A 70 2.60 0.72 -15.83
CA ALA A 70 3.18 0.61 -14.50
C ALA A 70 2.12 0.26 -13.45
N CYS A 71 1.00 0.96 -13.43
CA CYS A 71 -0.10 0.68 -12.50
C CYS A 71 -0.64 -0.75 -12.68
N LYS A 72 -0.78 -1.21 -13.93
CA LYS A 72 -1.20 -2.60 -14.21
C LYS A 72 -0.18 -3.64 -13.73
N LYS A 73 1.11 -3.36 -13.89
CA LYS A 73 2.20 -4.24 -13.44
C LYS A 73 2.30 -4.32 -11.92
N VAL A 74 2.16 -3.18 -11.24
CA VAL A 74 2.22 -3.08 -9.78
C VAL A 74 0.91 -3.56 -9.13
N GLY A 75 -0.21 -3.53 -9.84
CA GLY A 75 -1.53 -3.84 -9.29
C GLY A 75 -2.09 -2.74 -8.39
N SER A 76 -1.63 -1.49 -8.59
CA SER A 76 -1.99 -0.33 -7.77
C SER A 76 -2.15 0.91 -8.66
N PRO A 77 -3.11 1.81 -8.40
CA PRO A 77 -3.19 3.10 -9.07
C PRO A 77 -2.12 4.09 -8.58
N HIS A 78 -1.39 3.74 -7.52
CA HIS A 78 -0.33 4.55 -6.94
C HIS A 78 1.04 3.92 -7.20
N LEU A 79 2.00 4.77 -7.59
CA LEU A 79 3.40 4.46 -7.92
C LEU A 79 4.34 5.17 -6.93
N ASN A 80 3.98 5.16 -5.64
CA ASN A 80 4.80 5.73 -4.57
C ASN A 80 6.23 5.18 -4.64
N GLY A 81 7.23 6.04 -4.40
CA GLY A 81 8.64 5.67 -4.53
C GLY A 81 9.17 5.55 -5.97
N CYS A 82 8.35 5.74 -6.99
CA CYS A 82 8.79 5.78 -8.39
C CYS A 82 9.02 7.21 -8.89
N VAL A 83 9.92 7.37 -9.86
CA VAL A 83 10.18 8.62 -10.60
C VAL A 83 9.98 8.39 -12.10
N ILE A 84 9.70 9.44 -12.86
CA ILE A 84 9.53 9.38 -14.32
C ILE A 84 10.55 10.25 -15.04
N TYR A 85 11.09 9.75 -16.14
CA TYR A 85 11.90 10.49 -17.11
C TYR A 85 11.08 10.63 -18.37
N THR A 86 10.86 11.86 -18.84
CA THR A 86 10.16 12.14 -20.10
C THR A 86 11.06 12.92 -21.04
N SER A 87 10.97 12.63 -22.34
CA SER A 87 11.81 13.26 -23.35
C SER A 87 11.58 14.77 -23.49
N ALA A 88 10.44 15.28 -23.03
CA ALA A 88 10.08 16.69 -23.03
C ALA A 88 9.29 17.03 -21.76
N GLN A 89 9.26 18.30 -21.37
CA GLN A 89 8.48 18.77 -20.24
C GLN A 89 7.00 18.36 -20.42
N PRO A 90 6.39 17.68 -19.44
CA PRO A 90 5.10 17.05 -19.65
C PRO A 90 3.98 18.08 -19.69
N CYS A 91 3.10 17.99 -20.70
CA CYS A 91 1.92 18.85 -20.78
C CYS A 91 0.99 18.72 -19.56
N PRO A 92 -0.01 19.61 -19.37
CA PRO A 92 -0.84 19.64 -18.17
C PRO A 92 -1.54 18.30 -17.87
N MET A 93 -2.04 17.61 -18.90
CA MET A 93 -2.64 16.27 -18.76
C MET A 93 -1.64 15.26 -18.18
N CYS A 94 -0.43 15.19 -18.73
CA CYS A 94 0.60 14.24 -18.31
C CYS A 94 1.13 14.57 -16.91
N HIS A 95 1.25 15.86 -16.59
CA HIS A 95 1.63 16.33 -15.27
C HIS A 95 0.58 15.93 -14.21
N CYS A 96 -0.70 16.17 -14.47
CA CYS A 96 -1.80 15.76 -13.59
C CYS A 96 -1.85 14.22 -13.41
N ALA A 97 -1.61 13.46 -14.48
CA ALA A 97 -1.53 12.00 -14.40
C ALA A 97 -0.40 11.54 -13.46
N CYS A 98 0.77 12.19 -13.51
CA CYS A 98 1.87 11.90 -12.58
C CYS A 98 1.49 12.18 -11.11
N LEU A 99 0.78 13.28 -10.85
CA LEU A 99 0.30 13.64 -9.51
C LEU A 99 -0.72 12.62 -8.97
N TRP A 100 -1.72 12.24 -9.78
CA TRP A 100 -2.69 11.20 -9.38
C TRP A 100 -2.05 9.84 -9.15
N ALA A 101 -1.03 9.50 -9.95
CA ALA A 101 -0.25 8.28 -9.77
C ALA A 101 0.74 8.35 -8.59
N ARG A 102 0.88 9.49 -7.90
CA ARG A 102 1.80 9.69 -6.77
C ARG A 102 3.28 9.41 -7.10
N LEU A 103 3.72 9.80 -8.30
CA LEU A 103 5.14 9.78 -8.65
C LEU A 103 5.91 10.82 -7.84
N GLU A 104 7.09 10.47 -7.37
CA GLU A 104 7.90 11.32 -6.48
C GLU A 104 8.54 12.51 -7.21
N LYS A 105 8.89 12.32 -8.49
CA LYS A 105 9.60 13.32 -9.28
C LYS A 105 9.47 13.08 -10.78
N ILE A 106 9.50 14.18 -11.53
CA ILE A 106 9.55 14.22 -12.99
C ILE A 106 10.91 14.79 -13.40
N TYR A 107 11.66 14.04 -14.19
CA TYR A 107 12.84 14.51 -14.92
C TYR A 107 12.43 14.69 -16.38
N PHE A 108 12.82 15.81 -17.01
CA PHE A 108 12.46 16.08 -18.40
C PHE A 108 13.67 16.50 -19.24
N GLY A 109 13.58 16.23 -20.55
CA GLY A 109 14.59 16.58 -21.54
C GLY A 109 14.37 17.96 -22.14
N ALA A 110 13.62 18.04 -23.24
CA ALA A 110 13.28 19.28 -23.92
C ALA A 110 12.34 20.15 -23.09
N THR A 111 12.51 21.48 -23.11
CA THR A 111 11.60 22.41 -22.44
C THR A 111 10.34 22.65 -23.28
N TYR A 112 9.35 23.37 -22.74
CA TYR A 112 8.23 23.83 -23.54
C TYR A 112 8.65 24.72 -24.71
N GLU A 113 9.62 25.61 -24.50
CA GLU A 113 10.15 26.49 -25.56
C GLU A 113 10.75 25.66 -26.70
N ASP A 114 11.52 24.61 -26.39
CA ASP A 114 12.08 23.70 -27.39
C ASP A 114 10.97 23.01 -28.20
N VAL A 115 9.93 22.50 -27.52
CA VAL A 115 8.80 21.83 -28.18
C VAL A 115 8.01 22.79 -29.04
N MET A 116 7.84 24.04 -28.61
CA MET A 116 7.15 25.08 -29.37
C MET A 116 7.93 25.51 -30.61
N GLU A 117 9.24 25.71 -30.48
CA GLU A 117 10.11 26.13 -31.59
C GLU A 117 10.24 25.03 -32.65
N TYR A 118 10.47 23.78 -32.23
CA TYR A 118 10.82 22.69 -33.14
C TYR A 118 9.67 21.71 -33.45
N GLY A 119 8.73 21.54 -32.52
CA GLY A 119 7.62 20.58 -32.64
C GLY A 119 6.45 21.08 -33.46
N LYS A 120 6.33 22.40 -33.68
CA LYS A 120 5.22 23.05 -34.41
C LYS A 120 3.83 22.60 -33.94
N PHE A 121 3.66 22.37 -32.64
CA PHE A 121 2.36 22.08 -32.05
C PHE A 121 1.57 23.39 -31.96
N GLU A 122 0.37 23.43 -32.56
CA GLU A 122 -0.50 24.61 -32.56
C GLU A 122 -1.19 24.85 -31.21
N ASP A 123 -1.18 23.85 -30.32
CA ASP A 123 -1.90 23.84 -29.03
C ASP A 123 -1.13 24.53 -27.88
N ALA A 124 -0.40 25.59 -28.19
CA ALA A 124 0.72 26.13 -27.41
C ALA A 124 0.41 26.56 -25.96
N ASP A 125 -0.84 26.86 -25.62
CA ASP A 125 -1.18 27.51 -24.35
C ASP A 125 -2.33 26.82 -23.61
N PHE A 126 -2.27 25.49 -23.45
CA PHE A 126 -3.18 24.77 -22.57
C PHE A 126 -3.18 25.32 -21.14
N MET A 127 -2.03 25.80 -20.64
CA MET A 127 -1.95 26.36 -19.29
C MET A 127 -2.72 27.67 -19.19
N GLY A 128 -2.56 28.59 -20.15
CA GLY A 128 -3.35 29.80 -20.23
C GLY A 128 -4.84 29.51 -20.38
N GLU A 129 -5.22 28.56 -21.25
CA GLU A 129 -6.61 28.12 -21.39
C GLU A 129 -7.21 27.59 -20.06
N LEU A 130 -6.49 26.72 -19.34
CA LEU A 130 -6.98 26.15 -18.08
C LEU A 130 -7.14 27.18 -16.95
N THR A 131 -6.47 28.34 -17.05
CA THR A 131 -6.63 29.43 -16.08
C THR A 131 -7.80 30.38 -16.36
N LYS A 132 -8.39 30.33 -17.55
CA LYS A 132 -9.58 31.13 -17.88
C LYS A 132 -10.80 30.62 -17.09
N PRO A 133 -11.79 31.48 -16.80
CA PRO A 133 -13.09 31.04 -16.33
C PRO A 133 -13.63 29.93 -17.23
N ALA A 134 -14.27 28.91 -16.66
CA ALA A 134 -14.64 27.69 -17.38
C ALA A 134 -15.51 27.94 -18.64
N ALA A 135 -16.29 29.02 -18.66
CA ALA A 135 -17.11 29.44 -19.80
C ALA A 135 -16.32 30.15 -20.92
N GLU A 136 -15.10 30.60 -20.65
CA GLU A 136 -14.22 31.36 -21.55
C GLU A 136 -13.06 30.53 -22.11
N GLN A 137 -12.96 29.26 -21.71
CA GLN A 137 -12.00 28.31 -22.24
C GLN A 137 -12.32 27.98 -23.70
N GLY A 138 -11.30 27.65 -24.50
CA GLY A 138 -11.48 27.21 -25.89
C GLY A 138 -12.42 26.00 -26.04
N THR A 139 -12.62 25.24 -24.97
CA THR A 139 -13.70 24.24 -24.81
C THR A 139 -14.53 24.60 -23.57
N PRO A 140 -15.60 25.43 -23.71
CA PRO A 140 -16.35 25.90 -22.56
C PRO A 140 -16.98 24.76 -21.75
N CYS A 141 -16.72 24.72 -20.44
CA CYS A 141 -17.40 23.81 -19.52
C CYS A 141 -18.68 24.47 -19.03
N VAL A 142 -19.81 24.05 -19.60
CA VAL A 142 -21.15 24.56 -19.24
C VAL A 142 -21.82 23.57 -18.29
N PRO A 143 -22.23 23.98 -17.07
CA PRO A 143 -22.96 23.10 -16.17
C PRO A 143 -24.35 22.77 -16.74
N LEU A 144 -24.69 21.48 -16.77
CA LEU A 144 -25.97 20.96 -17.25
C LEU A 144 -26.40 19.81 -16.33
N LEU A 145 -27.67 19.78 -15.91
CA LEU A 145 -28.22 18.78 -14.97
C LEU A 145 -27.41 18.66 -13.67
N ARG A 146 -26.97 19.80 -13.12
CA ARG A 146 -26.11 19.84 -11.93
C ARG A 146 -26.79 19.19 -10.73
N ASP A 147 -28.09 19.44 -10.53
CA ASP A 147 -28.79 18.94 -9.35
C ASP A 147 -28.93 17.42 -9.40
N GLU A 148 -29.25 16.84 -10.56
CA GLU A 148 -29.27 15.39 -10.78
C GLU A 148 -27.89 14.76 -10.59
N ALA A 149 -26.83 15.40 -11.11
CA ALA A 149 -25.46 14.93 -10.91
C ALA A 149 -25.06 14.95 -9.43
N VAL A 150 -25.51 15.96 -8.67
CA VAL A 150 -25.25 16.07 -7.23
C VAL A 150 -25.99 15.01 -6.42
N GLU A 151 -27.18 14.55 -6.84
CA GLU A 151 -27.87 13.44 -6.15
C GLU A 151 -27.04 12.15 -6.18
N VAL A 152 -26.39 11.82 -7.30
CA VAL A 152 -25.47 10.67 -7.39
C VAL A 152 -24.31 10.82 -6.41
N TRP A 153 -23.74 12.01 -6.28
CA TRP A 153 -22.67 12.27 -5.31
C TRP A 153 -23.15 12.19 -3.86
N LYS A 154 -24.40 12.56 -3.56
CA LYS A 154 -25.00 12.37 -2.22
C LYS A 154 -25.17 10.89 -1.90
N GLU A 155 -25.65 10.08 -2.85
CA GLU A 155 -25.75 8.63 -2.71
C GLU A 155 -24.37 8.00 -2.48
N TYR A 156 -23.37 8.38 -3.27
CA TYR A 156 -21.98 7.95 -3.07
C TYR A 156 -21.46 8.34 -1.68
N GLY A 157 -21.71 9.57 -1.24
CA GLY A 157 -21.34 10.04 0.10
C GLY A 157 -21.97 9.20 1.22
N GLN A 158 -23.22 8.74 1.03
CA GLN A 158 -23.87 7.83 1.97
C GLN A 158 -23.21 6.45 2.00
N LEU A 159 -22.80 5.91 0.84
CA LEU A 159 -22.07 4.64 0.76
C LEU A 159 -20.73 4.72 1.50
N VAL A 160 -19.97 5.80 1.30
CA VAL A 160 -18.71 6.03 2.02
C VAL A 160 -18.94 6.13 3.52
N ALA A 161 -19.93 6.91 3.96
CA ALA A 161 -20.26 7.07 5.38
C ALA A 161 -20.78 5.77 6.02
N ALA A 162 -21.48 4.91 5.26
CA ALA A 162 -21.90 3.60 5.73
C ALA A 162 -20.70 2.69 6.03
N GLY A 163 -19.68 2.70 5.17
CA GLY A 163 -18.42 1.98 5.42
C GLY A 163 -17.70 2.45 6.69
N GLU A 164 -17.64 3.76 6.93
CA GLU A 164 -17.06 4.31 8.17
C GLU A 164 -17.82 3.87 9.43
N LYS A 165 -19.15 3.93 9.41
CA LYS A 165 -19.98 3.43 10.53
C LYS A 165 -19.79 1.94 10.78
N GLN A 166 -19.52 1.16 9.74
CA GLN A 166 -19.23 -0.26 9.86
C GLN A 166 -17.92 -0.51 10.60
N HIS A 167 -16.86 0.25 10.29
CA HIS A 167 -15.60 0.21 11.04
C HIS A 167 -15.78 0.58 12.51
N GLU A 168 -16.57 1.61 12.82
CA GLU A 168 -16.90 1.96 14.19
C GLU A 168 -17.60 0.82 14.95
N ALA A 169 -18.50 0.09 14.30
CA ALA A 169 -19.21 -1.03 14.92
C ALA A 169 -18.25 -2.15 15.32
N TYR A 170 -17.31 -2.52 14.46
CA TYR A 170 -16.29 -3.53 14.78
C TYR A 170 -15.37 -3.07 15.91
N MET A 171 -14.96 -1.80 15.90
CA MET A 171 -14.14 -1.25 16.98
C MET A 171 -14.89 -1.22 18.31
N LYS A 172 -16.17 -0.83 18.30
CA LYS A 172 -17.04 -0.90 19.49
C LYS A 172 -17.17 -2.33 20.01
N ARG A 173 -17.22 -3.34 19.12
CA ARG A 173 -17.23 -4.75 19.53
C ARG A 173 -15.91 -5.17 20.19
N ALA A 174 -14.76 -4.80 19.62
CA ALA A 174 -13.45 -5.06 20.24
C ALA A 174 -13.34 -4.42 21.65
N ILE A 175 -13.81 -3.18 21.82
CA ILE A 175 -13.88 -2.50 23.13
C ILE A 175 -14.84 -3.21 24.09
N ALA A 176 -15.99 -3.70 23.61
CA ALA A 176 -16.91 -4.47 24.44
C ALA A 176 -16.25 -5.76 24.95
N LEU A 177 -15.56 -6.51 24.10
CA LEU A 177 -14.80 -7.71 24.47
C LEU A 177 -13.69 -7.39 25.50
N SER A 178 -12.99 -6.26 25.34
CA SER A 178 -12.01 -5.76 26.32
C SER A 178 -12.62 -5.47 27.69
N ARG A 179 -13.82 -4.86 27.71
CA ARG A 179 -14.56 -4.61 28.96
C ARG A 179 -15.03 -5.91 29.60
N GLU A 180 -15.51 -6.87 28.80
CA GLU A 180 -15.88 -8.19 29.28
C GLU A 180 -14.68 -8.87 29.96
N SER A 181 -13.52 -8.92 29.32
CA SER A 181 -12.33 -9.61 29.87
C SER A 181 -11.73 -8.92 31.10
N GLY A 182 -11.52 -7.61 31.04
CA GLY A 182 -10.77 -6.88 32.07
C GLY A 182 -11.61 -6.43 33.26
N ILE A 183 -12.89 -6.14 33.04
CA ILE A 183 -13.76 -5.51 34.06
C ILE A 183 -14.81 -6.49 34.56
N ALA A 184 -15.56 -7.12 33.66
CA ALA A 184 -16.70 -7.96 34.04
C ALA A 184 -16.24 -9.34 34.55
N GLU A 185 -15.41 -10.03 33.77
CA GLU A 185 -14.98 -11.40 34.05
C GLU A 185 -13.61 -11.47 34.73
N LYS A 186 -12.78 -10.42 34.59
CA LYS A 186 -11.42 -10.33 35.16
C LYS A 186 -10.52 -11.50 34.77
N THR A 187 -10.64 -11.96 33.53
CA THR A 187 -9.85 -13.07 32.95
C THR A 187 -8.44 -12.64 32.54
N GLY A 188 -8.17 -11.33 32.53
CA GLY A 188 -6.88 -10.73 32.17
C GLY A 188 -6.96 -9.21 32.13
N GLY A 189 -6.02 -8.57 31.42
CA GLY A 189 -6.09 -7.13 31.16
C GLY A 189 -7.27 -6.74 30.25
N CYS A 190 -7.56 -5.43 30.15
CA CYS A 190 -8.62 -4.88 29.30
C CYS A 190 -8.23 -4.94 27.81
N PHE A 191 -8.19 -6.13 27.22
CA PHE A 191 -7.89 -6.32 25.80
C PHE A 191 -8.89 -7.24 25.12
N GLY A 192 -9.43 -6.80 24.00
CA GLY A 192 -10.34 -7.54 23.15
C GLY A 192 -10.14 -7.17 21.70
N ALA A 193 -10.42 -8.12 20.80
CA ALA A 193 -10.21 -7.94 19.37
C ALA A 193 -11.23 -8.73 18.54
N VAL A 194 -11.43 -8.28 17.31
CA VAL A 194 -12.21 -8.99 16.29
C VAL A 194 -11.46 -9.02 14.97
N VAL A 195 -11.53 -10.15 14.26
CA VAL A 195 -11.07 -10.28 12.87
C VAL A 195 -12.30 -10.30 11.97
N VAL A 196 -12.28 -9.47 10.95
CA VAL A 196 -13.37 -9.28 9.99
C VAL A 196 -12.90 -9.62 8.60
N ASP A 197 -13.67 -10.40 7.85
CA ASP A 197 -13.45 -10.60 6.42
C ASP A 197 -13.76 -9.29 5.68
N GLY A 198 -12.75 -8.72 5.00
CA GLY A 198 -12.85 -7.40 4.37
C GLY A 198 -13.76 -7.34 3.15
N GLN A 199 -14.15 -8.48 2.57
CA GLN A 199 -15.05 -8.54 1.41
C GLN A 199 -16.52 -8.64 1.85
N THR A 200 -16.79 -9.49 2.83
CA THR A 200 -18.15 -9.80 3.30
C THR A 200 -18.58 -8.93 4.48
N GLY A 201 -17.63 -8.38 5.23
CA GLY A 201 -17.90 -7.71 6.51
C GLY A 201 -18.28 -8.69 7.63
N GLU A 202 -18.09 -10.00 7.45
CA GLU A 202 -18.39 -10.96 8.51
C GLU A 202 -17.30 -10.94 9.58
N ILE A 203 -17.68 -10.94 10.87
CA ILE A 203 -16.73 -11.25 11.95
C ILE A 203 -16.40 -12.74 11.89
N VAL A 204 -15.14 -13.04 11.57
CA VAL A 204 -14.62 -14.41 11.43
C VAL A 204 -13.88 -14.91 12.68
N GLY A 205 -13.55 -14.02 13.62
CA GLY A 205 -13.02 -14.39 14.93
C GLY A 205 -13.23 -13.28 15.96
N GLU A 206 -13.53 -13.66 17.20
CA GLU A 206 -13.59 -12.75 18.33
C GLU A 206 -12.66 -13.24 19.43
N GLY A 207 -11.94 -12.32 20.08
CA GLY A 207 -10.98 -12.70 21.10
C GLY A 207 -10.98 -11.75 22.28
N ARG A 208 -10.73 -12.33 23.45
CA ARG A 208 -10.68 -11.70 24.76
C ARG A 208 -9.39 -12.11 25.46
N ASN A 209 -8.85 -11.22 26.28
CA ASN A 209 -7.70 -11.57 27.10
C ASN A 209 -8.08 -12.61 28.16
N ARG A 210 -7.39 -13.75 28.17
CA ARG A 210 -7.60 -14.83 29.15
C ARG A 210 -6.32 -15.23 29.88
N VAL A 211 -5.32 -14.34 29.92
CA VAL A 211 -4.00 -14.63 30.51
C VAL A 211 -4.11 -15.17 31.93
N LEU A 212 -4.98 -14.58 32.77
CA LEU A 212 -5.12 -14.97 34.17
C LEU A 212 -6.01 -16.21 34.34
N SER A 213 -7.08 -16.34 33.55
CA SER A 213 -8.00 -17.49 33.69
C SER A 213 -7.40 -18.79 33.14
N GLU A 214 -6.62 -18.72 32.05
CA GLU A 214 -5.99 -19.89 31.43
C GLU A 214 -4.55 -20.12 31.90
N ASN A 215 -3.98 -19.20 32.68
CA ASN A 215 -2.55 -19.19 33.03
C ASN A 215 -1.63 -19.30 31.80
N ASP A 216 -2.02 -18.65 30.70
CA ASP A 216 -1.27 -18.62 29.44
C ASP A 216 -0.89 -17.16 29.10
N PRO A 217 0.41 -16.78 29.20
CA PRO A 217 0.85 -15.42 28.91
C PRO A 217 0.67 -15.01 27.44
N THR A 218 0.34 -15.95 26.54
CA THR A 218 0.10 -15.67 25.12
C THR A 218 -1.38 -15.47 24.79
N TRP A 219 -2.30 -15.64 25.74
CA TRP A 219 -3.75 -15.59 25.49
C TRP A 219 -4.30 -14.17 25.47
N HIS A 220 -3.74 -13.34 24.60
CA HIS A 220 -4.23 -12.00 24.32
C HIS A 220 -5.48 -12.04 23.43
N GLY A 221 -6.28 -10.96 23.46
CA GLY A 221 -7.49 -10.87 22.66
C GLY A 221 -7.22 -11.01 21.17
N GLU A 222 -6.16 -10.41 20.65
CA GLU A 222 -5.75 -10.55 19.24
C GLU A 222 -5.38 -11.99 18.90
N MET A 223 -4.65 -12.67 19.79
CA MET A 223 -4.22 -14.05 19.57
C MET A 223 -5.41 -15.01 19.51
N GLU A 224 -6.39 -14.84 20.41
CA GLU A 224 -7.62 -15.63 20.38
C GLU A 224 -8.45 -15.35 19.12
N ALA A 225 -8.60 -14.07 18.73
CA ALA A 225 -9.35 -13.68 17.54
C ALA A 225 -8.73 -14.27 16.26
N ILE A 226 -7.39 -14.19 16.12
CA ILE A 226 -6.64 -14.77 15.00
C ILE A 226 -6.80 -16.29 14.98
N ARG A 227 -6.65 -16.97 16.13
CA ARG A 227 -6.83 -18.44 16.22
C ARG A 227 -8.23 -18.86 15.76
N GLN A 228 -9.28 -18.15 16.19
CA GLN A 228 -10.64 -18.43 15.77
C GLN A 228 -10.84 -18.18 14.27
N ALA A 229 -10.32 -17.08 13.75
CA ALA A 229 -10.40 -16.75 12.32
C ALA A 229 -9.69 -17.81 11.46
N CYS A 230 -8.46 -18.21 11.80
CA CYS A 230 -7.73 -19.25 11.08
C CYS A 230 -8.48 -20.59 11.11
N LYS A 231 -9.06 -20.95 12.26
CA LYS A 231 -9.88 -22.16 12.40
C LYS A 231 -11.13 -22.11 11.52
N LYS A 232 -11.81 -20.97 11.48
CA LYS A 232 -13.01 -20.77 10.64
C LYS A 232 -12.66 -20.81 9.15
N ALA A 233 -11.54 -20.20 8.75
CA ALA A 233 -11.05 -20.19 7.39
C ALA A 233 -10.46 -21.55 6.94
N GLY A 234 -10.12 -22.44 7.89
CA GLY A 234 -9.37 -23.66 7.59
C GLY A 234 -7.96 -23.38 7.04
N SER A 235 -7.43 -22.19 7.31
CA SER A 235 -6.18 -21.67 6.74
C SER A 235 -5.40 -20.89 7.82
N PRO A 236 -4.07 -21.04 7.88
CA PRO A 236 -3.22 -20.17 8.69
C PRO A 236 -3.10 -18.74 8.13
N HIS A 237 -3.45 -18.54 6.85
CA HIS A 237 -3.43 -17.23 6.19
C HIS A 237 -4.85 -16.64 6.10
N LEU A 238 -4.96 -15.35 6.39
CA LEU A 238 -6.16 -14.53 6.52
C LEU A 238 -6.10 -13.32 5.57
N HIS A 239 -5.58 -13.51 4.36
CA HIS A 239 -5.55 -12.46 3.32
C HIS A 239 -6.93 -11.82 3.14
N GLY A 240 -6.98 -10.50 2.98
CA GLY A 240 -8.23 -9.76 2.87
C GLY A 240 -8.97 -9.54 4.20
N CYS A 241 -8.50 -10.10 5.32
CA CYS A 241 -9.09 -9.84 6.64
C CYS A 241 -8.50 -8.58 7.29
N ILE A 242 -9.29 -7.98 8.18
CA ILE A 242 -8.96 -6.78 8.96
C ILE A 242 -9.08 -7.10 10.44
N LEU A 243 -8.06 -6.79 11.23
CA LEU A 243 -8.08 -6.89 12.70
C LEU A 243 -8.51 -5.56 13.31
N TYR A 244 -9.45 -5.59 14.24
CA TYR A 244 -9.80 -4.46 15.10
C TYR A 244 -9.47 -4.85 16.54
N THR A 245 -8.61 -4.08 17.20
CA THR A 245 -8.22 -4.35 18.58
C THR A 245 -8.50 -3.13 19.47
N SER A 246 -8.92 -3.39 20.72
CA SER A 246 -9.24 -2.34 21.69
C SER A 246 -8.03 -1.48 22.06
N ALA A 247 -6.82 -1.99 21.85
CA ALA A 247 -5.57 -1.28 22.13
C ALA A 247 -4.55 -1.56 21.02
N GLN A 248 -3.61 -0.64 20.83
CA GLN A 248 -2.51 -0.83 19.89
C GLN A 248 -1.79 -2.16 20.20
N PRO A 249 -1.63 -3.06 19.20
CA PRO A 249 -1.19 -4.42 19.46
C PRO A 249 0.25 -4.45 19.94
N CYS A 250 0.54 -5.30 20.93
CA CYS A 250 1.90 -5.58 21.39
C CYS A 250 2.74 -6.26 20.28
N PRO A 251 4.08 -6.32 20.40
CA PRO A 251 4.92 -6.95 19.39
C PRO A 251 4.51 -8.38 19.02
N MET A 252 4.11 -9.19 20.01
CA MET A 252 3.62 -10.56 19.77
C MET A 252 2.35 -10.57 18.90
N CYS A 253 1.34 -9.78 19.27
CA CYS A 253 0.07 -9.72 18.55
C CYS A 253 0.25 -9.14 17.13
N HIS A 254 1.13 -8.14 16.99
CA HIS A 254 1.44 -7.55 15.68
C HIS A 254 2.16 -8.56 14.78
N THR A 255 3.18 -9.26 15.27
CA THR A 255 3.89 -10.30 14.52
C THR A 255 2.98 -11.47 14.17
N ALA A 256 2.08 -11.88 15.06
CA ALA A 256 1.09 -12.91 14.75
C ALA A 256 0.14 -12.48 13.62
N SER A 257 -0.24 -11.20 13.57
CA SER A 257 -1.06 -10.65 12.48
C SER A 257 -0.33 -10.69 11.13
N LEU A 258 0.98 -10.41 11.13
CA LEU A 258 1.83 -10.52 9.94
C LEU A 258 1.97 -11.98 9.47
N TRP A 259 2.25 -12.92 10.38
CA TRP A 259 2.33 -14.35 10.03
C TRP A 259 1.01 -14.92 9.54
N ALA A 260 -0.12 -14.37 10.01
CA ALA A 260 -1.44 -14.71 9.54
C ALA A 260 -1.85 -13.96 8.27
N HIS A 261 -1.03 -13.07 7.71
CA HIS A 261 -1.35 -12.27 6.51
C HIS A 261 -2.64 -11.45 6.64
N ILE A 262 -2.84 -10.80 7.78
CA ILE A 262 -3.91 -9.81 7.95
C ILE A 262 -3.51 -8.51 7.23
N ASP A 263 -4.38 -8.01 6.36
CA ASP A 263 -4.07 -6.88 5.47
C ASP A 263 -4.04 -5.53 6.21
N LYS A 264 -4.82 -5.41 7.30
CA LYS A 264 -4.96 -4.14 8.02
C LYS A 264 -5.33 -4.32 9.48
N ILE A 265 -4.83 -3.41 10.32
CA ILE A 265 -5.15 -3.34 11.75
C ILE A 265 -5.72 -1.96 12.08
N TYR A 266 -6.89 -1.91 12.71
CA TYR A 266 -7.41 -0.74 13.41
C TYR A 266 -7.22 -0.94 14.92
N TYR A 267 -6.85 0.11 15.65
CA TYR A 267 -6.73 0.08 17.11
C TYR A 267 -7.41 1.31 17.74
N ALA A 268 -7.95 1.15 18.95
CA ALA A 268 -8.59 2.25 19.69
C ALA A 268 -7.63 2.98 20.64
N SER A 269 -7.22 2.36 21.74
CA SER A 269 -6.28 3.01 22.67
C SER A 269 -4.83 2.87 22.20
N THR A 270 -4.01 3.85 22.48
CA THR A 270 -2.57 3.87 22.15
C THR A 270 -1.74 3.13 23.20
N TYR A 271 -0.45 2.93 22.93
CA TYR A 271 0.48 2.48 23.96
C TYR A 271 0.50 3.41 25.18
N ASP A 272 0.48 4.73 24.98
CA ASP A 272 0.52 5.70 26.07
C ASP A 272 -0.69 5.56 27.00
N ASP A 273 -1.89 5.38 26.44
CA ASP A 273 -3.11 5.12 27.22
C ASP A 273 -2.98 3.85 28.07
N VAL A 274 -2.49 2.77 27.46
CA VAL A 274 -2.31 1.47 28.14
C VAL A 274 -1.27 1.57 29.26
N MET A 275 -0.21 2.34 29.03
CA MET A 275 0.86 2.53 30.00
C MET A 275 0.43 3.41 31.18
N GLU A 276 -0.30 4.49 30.92
CA GLU A 276 -0.83 5.40 31.94
C GLU A 276 -1.85 4.69 32.85
N TYR A 277 -2.83 4.00 32.25
CA TYR A 277 -3.97 3.47 32.99
C TYR A 277 -3.83 1.98 33.37
N GLY A 278 -3.15 1.18 32.55
CA GLY A 278 -3.01 -0.26 32.75
C GLY A 278 -1.84 -0.67 33.65
N LYS A 279 -0.85 0.22 33.83
CA LYS A 279 0.33 0.03 34.70
C LYS A 279 1.08 -1.30 34.48
N PHE A 280 1.14 -1.79 33.23
CA PHE A 280 1.87 -3.01 32.89
C PHE A 280 3.38 -2.89 33.16
N GLU A 281 4.01 -3.99 33.59
CA GLU A 281 5.45 -4.07 33.89
C GLU A 281 6.31 -4.24 32.63
N ASP A 282 5.68 -4.61 31.51
CA ASP A 282 6.27 -5.06 30.26
C ASP A 282 6.67 -3.93 29.29
N ARG A 283 7.29 -2.88 29.82
CA ARG A 283 7.34 -1.55 29.18
C ARG A 283 8.16 -1.46 27.90
N ASP A 284 9.03 -2.42 27.58
CA ASP A 284 9.95 -2.31 26.42
C ASP A 284 10.41 -3.67 25.84
N PHE A 285 9.46 -4.49 25.39
CA PHE A 285 9.84 -5.73 24.67
C PHE A 285 10.57 -5.46 23.35
N LEU A 286 10.20 -4.39 22.63
CA LEU A 286 10.83 -4.02 21.36
C LEU A 286 12.31 -3.68 21.56
N GLY A 287 12.64 -2.84 22.53
CA GLY A 287 14.03 -2.52 22.88
C GLY A 287 14.82 -3.71 23.41
N GLU A 288 14.19 -4.68 24.08
CA GLU A 288 14.87 -5.94 24.43
C GLU A 288 15.18 -6.80 23.20
N LEU A 289 14.25 -6.89 22.23
CA LEU A 289 14.44 -7.72 21.04
C LEU A 289 15.53 -7.21 20.10
N THR A 290 15.83 -5.89 20.12
CA THR A 290 16.92 -5.30 19.32
C THR A 290 18.32 -5.55 19.89
N LYS A 291 18.44 -5.93 21.17
CA LYS A 291 19.73 -6.27 21.77
C LYS A 291 20.27 -7.60 21.22
N PRO A 292 21.61 -7.78 21.19
CA PRO A 292 22.22 -9.08 20.94
C PRO A 292 21.58 -10.15 21.84
N PRO A 293 21.33 -11.38 21.34
CA PRO A 293 20.56 -12.37 22.10
C PRO A 293 21.10 -12.68 23.50
N ALA A 294 22.43 -12.59 23.70
CA ALA A 294 23.08 -12.80 25.00
C ALA A 294 22.92 -11.61 25.98
N GLU A 295 22.58 -10.42 25.49
CA GLU A 295 22.49 -9.17 26.26
C GLU A 295 21.05 -8.78 26.63
N ARG A 296 20.08 -9.58 26.19
CA ARG A 296 18.66 -9.42 26.54
C ARG A 296 18.44 -9.73 28.03
N ARG A 297 17.38 -9.17 28.63
CA ARG A 297 16.93 -9.56 29.99
C ARG A 297 16.76 -11.06 30.16
N THR A 298 16.37 -11.75 29.07
CA THR A 298 16.33 -13.20 28.96
C THR A 298 17.38 -13.64 27.94
N PRO A 299 18.63 -13.92 28.37
CA PRO A 299 19.71 -14.27 27.44
C PRO A 299 19.40 -15.55 26.65
N CYS A 300 19.54 -15.50 25.34
CA CYS A 300 19.50 -16.69 24.48
C CYS A 300 20.93 -17.21 24.28
N VAL A 301 21.23 -18.38 24.85
CA VAL A 301 22.54 -19.02 24.74
C VAL A 301 22.44 -20.20 23.77
N PRO A 302 23.25 -20.26 22.69
CA PRO A 302 23.22 -21.39 21.77
C PRO A 302 23.78 -22.64 22.45
N LEU A 303 23.08 -23.76 22.29
CA LEU A 303 23.46 -25.06 22.85
C LEU A 303 23.04 -26.17 21.86
N LEU A 304 23.92 -27.15 21.61
CA LEU A 304 23.72 -28.28 20.67
C LEU A 304 23.31 -27.82 19.25
N ARG A 305 23.98 -26.79 18.73
CA ARG A 305 23.66 -26.22 17.42
C ARG A 305 23.88 -27.23 16.28
N GLU A 306 24.94 -28.04 16.35
CA GLU A 306 25.30 -28.96 15.26
C GLU A 306 24.24 -30.04 15.11
N GLU A 307 23.78 -30.60 16.23
CA GLU A 307 22.72 -31.62 16.27
C GLU A 307 21.38 -31.04 15.77
N ALA A 308 21.02 -29.83 16.19
CA ALA A 308 19.81 -29.17 15.70
C ALA A 308 19.85 -28.91 14.18
N VAL A 309 21.04 -28.63 13.63
CA VAL A 309 21.22 -28.40 12.19
C VAL A 309 21.05 -29.69 11.39
N GLU A 310 21.43 -30.86 11.91
CA GLU A 310 21.19 -32.14 11.22
C GLU A 310 19.69 -32.40 11.02
N VAL A 311 18.85 -32.11 12.03
CA VAL A 311 17.38 -32.19 11.91
C VAL A 311 16.86 -31.28 10.80
N TRP A 312 17.38 -30.06 10.68
CA TRP A 312 17.00 -29.13 9.60
C TRP A 312 17.44 -29.63 8.21
N LYS A 313 18.59 -30.30 8.11
CA LYS A 313 19.03 -30.92 6.85
C LYS A 313 18.10 -32.05 6.43
N GLU A 314 17.70 -32.91 7.36
CA GLU A 314 16.72 -33.98 7.12
C GLU A 314 15.37 -33.39 6.68
N TYR A 315 14.87 -32.37 7.38
CA TYR A 315 13.65 -31.66 6.99
C TYR A 315 13.76 -31.09 5.56
N GLY A 316 14.90 -30.48 5.21
CA GLY A 316 15.14 -29.95 3.87
C GLY A 316 15.07 -31.02 2.77
N GLN A 317 15.50 -32.25 3.05
CA GLN A 317 15.39 -33.37 2.12
C GLN A 317 13.92 -33.79 1.92
N LEU A 318 13.14 -33.84 3.00
CA LEU A 318 11.71 -34.17 2.94
C LEU A 318 10.91 -33.12 2.16
N VAL A 319 11.24 -31.84 2.33
CA VAL A 319 10.65 -30.75 1.54
C VAL A 319 11.01 -30.91 0.06
N ALA A 320 12.27 -31.19 -0.26
CA ALA A 320 12.71 -31.38 -1.65
C ALA A 320 12.05 -32.61 -2.31
N ALA A 321 11.74 -33.64 -1.53
CA ALA A 321 11.00 -34.82 -1.97
C ALA A 321 9.47 -34.59 -2.07
N GLY A 322 8.96 -33.44 -1.60
CA GLY A 322 7.52 -33.13 -1.58
C GLY A 322 6.72 -33.91 -0.53
N GLU A 323 7.41 -34.55 0.42
CA GLU A 323 6.79 -35.36 1.48
C GLU A 323 6.22 -34.49 2.60
N VAL A 324 6.76 -33.27 2.76
CA VAL A 324 6.29 -32.30 3.75
C VAL A 324 5.98 -30.98 3.05
N ARG A 325 4.85 -30.37 3.42
CA ARG A 325 4.48 -29.03 2.94
C ARG A 325 5.28 -27.99 3.69
N HIS A 326 6.06 -27.20 2.95
CA HIS A 326 6.66 -25.98 3.48
C HIS A 326 5.56 -24.92 3.64
N TYR A 327 5.42 -24.39 4.85
CA TYR A 327 4.61 -23.20 5.14
C TYR A 327 5.40 -21.94 4.79
#